data_AF-A0A7W4HTU5-F1
#
_entry.id   AF-A0A7W4HTU5-F1
#
_cell.length_a   1.000
_cell.length_b   1.000
_cell.length_c   1.000
_cell.angle_alpha   90.00
_cell.angle_beta   90.00
_cell.angle_gamma   90.00
#
_symmetry.space_group_name_H-M   'P 1'
#
loop_
_entity.id
_entity.type
_entity.pdbx_description
1 polymer ?
#
loop_
_entity_poly.entity_id
_entity_poly.type
_entity_poly.pdbx_seq_one_letter_code
_entity_poly.pdbx_strand_id
1 'polypeptide(L)'
;TFRENKKYLDSHTRLNDTKDINAADAKVGDMICRIVAIKDYNYKHTDGNERRISSPACVTVTKLPWVQIWGGDLRVGNGIGAASGNGDAQIVTLKTTKDGNMYGSWAEYGMMAPQNGGKILSATGGVLSGRRGYGGDYDRSKDSLAFANTTTPAGRWAPPSNVKVPSFGRGAAAGTSIDVGSFAGHNVRTVNGDATIHGTLPGSSTLVVEAGGTVTIDGDLKYGATTVDDATKLSQLVIKAKNIVVRHNVKEVNAWLIAQPTGGSGGVISTCDEIRHVGAYFNGLTAETCKEKLTINGTIMARQLQLRRTFGAEKDNLAEAAEVLNQRADVFMWGSRYNKNNDLPITTATTTEAAPRF
;
A
#
# COMPACT_ATOMS: atom_id res chain seq x y z
N THR A 1 28.88 27.08 -23.66
CA THR A 1 28.58 25.83 -22.93
C THR A 1 29.81 25.11 -22.37
N PHE A 2 31.03 25.21 -22.93
CA PHE A 2 32.23 24.62 -22.29
C PHE A 2 32.80 25.43 -21.09
N ARG A 3 32.69 26.77 -21.11
CA ARG A 3 33.16 27.62 -20.00
C ARG A 3 32.30 27.54 -18.73
N GLU A 4 31.02 27.18 -18.86
CA GLU A 4 30.12 27.03 -17.70
C GLU A 4 30.36 25.70 -16.97
N ASN A 5 30.67 24.62 -17.71
CA ASN A 5 31.01 23.33 -17.10
C ASN A 5 32.32 23.38 -16.28
N LYS A 6 33.29 24.22 -16.68
CA LYS A 6 34.54 24.44 -15.92
C LYS A 6 34.28 25.17 -14.60
N LYS A 7 33.38 26.16 -14.60
CA LYS A 7 32.90 26.82 -13.37
C LYS A 7 32.08 25.89 -12.46
N TYR A 8 31.33 24.96 -13.04
CA TYR A 8 30.52 23.99 -12.30
C TYR A 8 31.35 22.95 -11.53
N LEU A 9 32.53 22.62 -12.07
CA LEU A 9 33.52 21.74 -11.44
C LEU A 9 34.35 22.47 -10.37
N ASP A 10 34.69 23.75 -10.57
CA ASP A 10 35.39 24.57 -9.57
C ASP A 10 34.51 24.91 -8.35
N SER A 11 33.18 24.81 -8.46
CA SER A 11 32.25 25.13 -7.36
C SER A 11 31.89 23.93 -6.46
N HIS A 12 32.34 22.71 -6.78
CA HIS A 12 32.01 21.50 -6.01
C HIS A 12 33.30 20.80 -5.54
N THR A 13 33.46 20.71 -4.22
CA THR A 13 34.72 20.43 -3.50
C THR A 13 35.22 18.97 -3.54
N ARG A 14 34.61 18.05 -4.28
CA ARG A 14 35.10 16.66 -4.40
C ARG A 14 34.89 16.07 -5.79
N LEU A 15 36.00 15.91 -6.51
CA LEU A 15 36.13 14.97 -7.62
C LEU A 15 36.79 13.71 -7.08
N ASN A 16 35.97 12.74 -6.69
CA ASN A 16 36.47 11.43 -6.26
C ASN A 16 36.61 10.51 -7.48
N ASP A 17 37.66 9.69 -7.52
CA ASP A 17 37.71 8.58 -8.47
C ASP A 17 36.50 7.68 -8.19
N THR A 18 35.92 7.07 -9.22
CA THR A 18 34.79 6.12 -9.09
C THR A 18 35.04 5.02 -8.06
N LYS A 19 36.31 4.70 -7.76
CA LYS A 19 36.72 3.75 -6.72
C LYS A 19 36.47 4.24 -5.29
N ASP A 20 36.33 5.54 -5.09
CA ASP A 20 36.12 6.20 -3.79
C ASP A 20 34.67 6.65 -3.57
N ILE A 21 33.76 6.35 -4.53
CA ILE A 21 32.33 6.61 -4.38
C ILE A 21 31.70 5.38 -3.73
N ASN A 22 31.46 5.46 -2.42
CA ASN A 22 30.65 4.48 -1.73
C ASN A 22 29.17 4.88 -1.82
N ALA A 23 28.37 4.13 -2.58
CA ALA A 23 26.93 4.35 -2.69
C ALA A 23 26.21 4.26 -1.32
N ALA A 24 26.82 3.63 -0.31
CA ALA A 24 26.29 3.56 1.05
C ALA A 24 26.32 4.91 1.80
N ASP A 25 27.07 5.90 1.31
CA ASP A 25 27.18 7.23 1.94
C ASP A 25 26.20 8.25 1.36
N ALA A 26 25.59 7.94 0.22
CA ALA A 26 24.64 8.82 -0.44
C ALA A 26 23.28 8.80 0.26
N LYS A 27 22.71 9.98 0.45
CA LYS A 27 21.40 10.21 1.09
C LYS A 27 20.32 10.45 0.04
N VAL A 28 19.06 10.29 0.45
CA VAL A 28 17.92 10.62 -0.42
C VAL A 28 18.01 12.09 -0.85
N GLY A 29 17.90 12.34 -2.15
CA GLY A 29 18.07 13.66 -2.75
C GLY A 29 19.46 13.94 -3.30
N ASP A 30 20.49 13.16 -2.92
CA ASP A 30 21.83 13.29 -3.50
C ASP A 30 21.81 12.94 -4.99
N MET A 31 22.61 13.66 -5.77
CA MET A 31 22.83 13.38 -7.18
C MET A 31 24.22 12.79 -7.38
N ILE A 32 24.28 11.56 -7.87
CA ILE A 32 25.53 10.88 -8.20
C ILE A 32 25.75 11.04 -9.70
N CYS A 33 26.77 11.81 -10.07
CA CYS A 33 27.13 12.06 -11.46
C CYS A 33 28.41 11.31 -11.84
N ARG A 34 28.39 10.67 -13.01
CA ARG A 34 29.56 10.07 -13.65
C ARG A 34 29.96 10.89 -14.86
N ILE A 35 31.24 11.22 -14.95
CA ILE A 35 31.87 11.84 -16.12
C ILE A 35 33.02 10.96 -16.60
N VAL A 36 33.35 11.08 -17.89
CA VAL A 36 34.56 10.48 -18.47
C VAL A 36 35.50 11.61 -18.85
N ALA A 37 36.72 11.57 -18.34
CA ALA A 37 37.78 12.51 -18.68
C ALA A 37 38.90 11.77 -19.43
N ILE A 38 39.19 12.22 -20.66
CA ILE A 38 40.24 11.64 -21.50
C ILE A 38 41.42 12.62 -21.59
N LYS A 39 42.61 12.12 -21.27
CA LYS A 39 43.88 12.81 -21.54
C LYS A 39 44.39 12.48 -22.94
N ASP A 40 45.24 13.33 -23.50
CA ASP A 40 45.92 13.08 -24.78
C ASP A 40 44.93 12.78 -25.92
N TYR A 41 43.78 13.46 -25.91
CA TYR A 41 42.68 13.19 -26.84
C TYR A 41 42.98 13.61 -28.29
N ASN A 42 44.08 14.32 -28.54
CA ASN A 42 44.64 14.57 -29.87
C ASN A 42 46.17 14.73 -29.80
N TYR A 43 46.84 14.66 -30.95
CA TYR A 43 48.29 14.73 -31.08
C TYR A 43 48.90 16.14 -30.93
N LYS A 44 48.08 17.19 -30.85
CA LYS A 44 48.52 18.59 -30.76
C LYS A 44 48.61 19.10 -29.32
N HIS A 45 48.42 18.20 -28.35
CA HIS A 45 48.31 18.56 -26.96
C HIS A 45 49.69 18.91 -26.36
N THR A 46 49.86 20.11 -25.81
CA THR A 46 51.12 20.57 -25.21
C THR A 46 51.09 20.70 -23.69
N ASP A 47 49.89 20.80 -23.08
CA ASP A 47 49.70 20.83 -21.63
C ASP A 47 49.26 19.45 -21.09
N GLY A 48 50.08 18.83 -20.24
CA GLY A 48 49.79 17.50 -19.66
C GLY A 48 48.54 17.45 -18.75
N ASN A 49 47.97 18.60 -18.38
CA ASN A 49 46.82 18.71 -17.49
C ASN A 49 45.48 18.90 -18.19
N GLU A 50 45.46 19.17 -19.49
CA GLU A 50 44.19 19.34 -20.20
C GLU A 50 43.50 17.99 -20.40
N ARG A 51 42.17 18.01 -20.31
CA ARG A 51 41.32 16.82 -20.39
C ARG A 51 40.09 17.16 -21.23
N ARG A 52 39.69 16.24 -22.11
CA ARG A 52 38.37 16.29 -22.74
C ARG A 52 37.39 15.58 -21.81
N ILE A 53 36.40 16.33 -21.32
CA ILE A 53 35.40 15.83 -20.36
C ILE A 53 34.09 15.60 -21.10
N SER A 54 33.45 14.45 -20.85
CA SER A 54 32.11 14.14 -21.36
C SER A 54 31.03 14.99 -20.68
N SER A 55 29.84 15.02 -21.27
CA SER A 55 28.66 15.43 -20.51
C SER A 55 28.47 14.50 -19.30
N PRO A 56 28.05 15.01 -18.13
CA PRO A 56 27.78 14.18 -16.97
C PRO A 56 26.53 13.33 -17.18
N ALA A 57 26.61 12.07 -16.77
CA ALA A 57 25.47 11.19 -16.61
C ALA A 57 25.15 11.08 -15.11
N CYS A 58 23.99 11.59 -14.70
CA CYS A 58 23.63 11.69 -13.29
C CYS A 58 22.44 10.80 -12.94
N VAL A 59 22.46 10.25 -11.73
CA VAL A 59 21.33 9.57 -11.12
C VAL A 59 21.02 10.22 -9.78
N THR A 60 19.74 10.36 -9.45
CA THR A 60 19.32 10.86 -8.14
C THR A 60 19.04 9.69 -7.22
N VAL A 61 19.53 9.77 -5.99
CA VAL A 61 19.22 8.80 -4.95
C VAL A 61 17.80 9.05 -4.46
N THR A 62 16.93 8.09 -4.71
CA THR A 62 15.52 8.12 -4.31
C THR A 62 15.24 6.96 -3.36
N LYS A 63 14.20 7.12 -2.53
CA LYS A 63 13.64 5.99 -1.77
C LYS A 63 12.45 5.41 -2.52
N LEU A 64 12.25 4.10 -2.35
CA LEU A 64 11.11 3.35 -2.89
C LEU A 64 10.28 2.81 -1.71
N PRO A 65 9.34 3.61 -1.19
CA PRO A 65 8.41 3.17 -0.14
C PRO A 65 7.65 1.92 -0.60
N TRP A 66 7.35 1.03 0.34
CA TRP A 66 6.72 -0.25 0.04
C TRP A 66 5.64 -0.60 1.05
N VAL A 67 4.78 -1.54 0.66
CA VAL A 67 3.54 -1.90 1.35
C VAL A 67 3.58 -3.36 1.77
N GLN A 68 3.01 -3.66 2.92
CA GLN A 68 2.78 -5.04 3.33
C GLN A 68 1.30 -5.32 3.54
N ILE A 69 0.87 -6.52 3.15
CA ILE A 69 -0.49 -7.02 3.36
C ILE A 69 -0.43 -8.26 4.23
N TRP A 70 -1.03 -8.18 5.41
CA TRP A 70 -0.96 -9.18 6.47
C TRP A 70 -2.35 -9.74 6.74
N GLY A 71 -2.44 -10.99 7.17
CA GLY A 71 -3.67 -11.57 7.70
C GLY A 71 -4.76 -11.90 6.67
N GLY A 72 -4.58 -11.56 5.39
CA GLY A 72 -5.59 -11.77 4.35
C GLY A 72 -5.04 -11.89 2.93
N ASP A 73 -5.95 -12.24 2.01
CA ASP A 73 -5.66 -12.32 0.58
C ASP A 73 -5.79 -10.93 -0.08
N LEU A 74 -4.92 -10.65 -1.06
CA LEU A 74 -5.07 -9.52 -1.98
C LEU A 74 -5.79 -9.98 -3.25
N ARG A 75 -6.90 -9.30 -3.59
CA ARG A 75 -7.66 -9.57 -4.82
C ARG A 75 -7.93 -8.28 -5.57
N VAL A 76 -7.73 -8.31 -6.89
CA VAL A 76 -8.01 -7.15 -7.77
C VAL A 76 -8.93 -7.55 -8.92
N GLY A 77 -9.56 -6.57 -9.58
CA GLY A 77 -10.36 -6.78 -10.79
C GLY A 77 -11.85 -7.02 -10.57
N ASN A 78 -12.29 -7.17 -9.33
CA ASN A 78 -13.70 -7.29 -8.99
C ASN A 78 -14.43 -5.93 -9.07
N GLY A 79 -15.72 -5.98 -9.38
CA GLY A 79 -16.61 -4.82 -9.30
C GLY A 79 -17.07 -4.58 -7.87
N ILE A 80 -17.35 -3.32 -7.51
CA ILE A 80 -17.90 -2.94 -6.20
C ILE A 80 -19.02 -1.92 -6.36
N GLY A 81 -20.18 -2.19 -5.75
CA GLY A 81 -21.36 -1.33 -5.90
C GLY A 81 -21.80 -1.21 -7.37
N ALA A 82 -21.88 0.02 -7.87
CA ALA A 82 -22.21 0.30 -9.26
C ALA A 82 -21.02 0.23 -10.23
N ALA A 83 -19.79 0.04 -9.73
CA ALA A 83 -18.60 -0.05 -10.57
C ALA A 83 -18.42 -1.47 -11.13
N SER A 84 -18.21 -1.57 -12.45
CA SER A 84 -17.88 -2.83 -13.11
C SER A 84 -16.50 -3.34 -12.70
N GLY A 85 -16.32 -4.66 -12.71
CA GLY A 85 -15.00 -5.27 -12.61
C GLY A 85 -14.09 -4.87 -13.76
N ASN A 86 -12.78 -4.99 -13.54
CA ASN A 86 -11.75 -4.74 -14.54
C ASN A 86 -11.02 -6.05 -14.83
N GLY A 87 -11.22 -6.61 -16.03
CA GLY A 87 -10.59 -7.85 -16.47
C GLY A 87 -9.07 -7.77 -16.65
N ASP A 88 -8.53 -6.56 -16.79
CA ASP A 88 -7.11 -6.25 -17.00
C ASP A 88 -6.40 -5.80 -15.72
N ALA A 89 -7.02 -5.94 -14.55
CA ALA A 89 -6.39 -5.54 -13.29
C ALA A 89 -5.13 -6.37 -12.99
N GLN A 90 -4.08 -5.72 -12.51
CA GLN A 90 -2.77 -6.34 -12.25
C GLN A 90 -2.29 -6.03 -10.82
N ILE A 91 -1.45 -6.91 -10.28
CA ILE A 91 -0.72 -6.69 -9.02
C ILE A 91 0.75 -6.60 -9.40
N VAL A 92 1.30 -5.38 -9.43
CA VAL A 92 2.69 -5.13 -9.84
C VAL A 92 3.40 -4.35 -8.75
N THR A 93 4.50 -4.88 -8.26
CA THR A 93 5.35 -4.25 -7.24
C THR A 93 6.79 -4.18 -7.74
N LEU A 94 7.60 -3.36 -7.07
CA LEU A 94 9.04 -3.28 -7.29
C LEU A 94 9.77 -3.94 -6.11
N LYS A 95 10.92 -4.52 -6.41
CA LYS A 95 11.83 -5.11 -5.43
C LYS A 95 13.22 -4.51 -5.57
N THR A 96 13.94 -4.45 -4.46
CA THR A 96 15.33 -3.99 -4.40
C THR A 96 16.13 -4.98 -3.57
N THR A 97 17.30 -5.37 -4.07
CA THR A 97 18.23 -6.23 -3.35
C THR A 97 19.39 -5.39 -2.83
N LYS A 98 19.68 -5.47 -1.53
CA LYS A 98 20.82 -4.81 -0.89
C LYS A 98 21.47 -5.76 0.11
N ASP A 99 22.78 -5.93 0.01
CA ASP A 99 23.58 -6.79 0.89
C ASP A 99 23.04 -8.23 1.01
N GLY A 100 22.52 -8.76 -0.11
CA GLY A 100 21.90 -10.09 -0.17
C GLY A 100 20.46 -10.19 0.36
N ASN A 101 19.92 -9.09 0.93
CA ASN A 101 18.54 -9.02 1.39
C ASN A 101 17.64 -8.41 0.32
N MET A 102 16.42 -8.95 0.16
CA MET A 102 15.41 -8.39 -0.73
C MET A 102 14.38 -7.57 0.05
N TYR A 103 14.03 -6.41 -0.50
CA TYR A 103 13.04 -5.48 0.03
C TYR A 103 12.01 -5.17 -1.07
N GLY A 104 10.74 -5.00 -0.69
CA GLY A 104 9.68 -4.73 -1.65
C GLY A 104 8.32 -5.08 -1.08
N SER A 105 7.27 -4.70 -1.82
CA SER A 105 5.91 -4.94 -1.36
C SER A 105 5.52 -6.42 -1.48
N TRP A 106 4.78 -6.93 -0.51
CA TRP A 106 4.32 -8.33 -0.48
C TRP A 106 2.97 -8.49 0.20
N ALA A 107 2.34 -9.64 -0.04
CA ALA A 107 1.14 -10.10 0.66
C ALA A 107 1.39 -11.48 1.31
N GLU A 108 0.92 -11.67 2.55
CA GLU A 108 1.21 -12.85 3.37
C GLU A 108 0.67 -14.15 2.77
N TYR A 109 -0.60 -14.12 2.36
CA TYR A 109 -1.33 -15.27 1.84
C TYR A 109 -1.52 -15.18 0.32
N GLY A 110 -2.76 -15.29 -0.17
CA GLY A 110 -3.07 -15.36 -1.59
C GLY A 110 -3.04 -14.01 -2.29
N MET A 111 -2.48 -13.95 -3.50
CA MET A 111 -2.67 -12.83 -4.44
C MET A 111 -3.48 -13.30 -5.64
N MET A 112 -4.49 -12.54 -6.06
CA MET A 112 -5.41 -12.94 -7.13
C MET A 112 -5.66 -11.82 -8.15
N ALA A 113 -5.53 -12.15 -9.44
CA ALA A 113 -5.78 -11.25 -10.56
C ALA A 113 -6.59 -11.93 -11.70
N PRO A 114 -7.43 -11.16 -12.43
CA PRO A 114 -8.35 -11.65 -13.47
C PRO A 114 -7.69 -12.09 -14.79
N GLN A 115 -8.49 -12.63 -15.72
CA GLN A 115 -8.07 -13.50 -16.84
C GLN A 115 -7.52 -12.76 -18.07
N ASN A 116 -8.02 -11.57 -18.37
CA ASN A 116 -7.65 -10.86 -19.59
C ASN A 116 -6.48 -9.93 -19.28
N GLY A 117 -5.25 -10.43 -19.38
CA GLY A 117 -4.05 -9.59 -19.16
C GLY A 117 -3.74 -9.28 -17.69
N GLY A 118 -4.50 -9.83 -16.74
CA GLY A 118 -4.16 -9.76 -15.33
C GLY A 118 -2.84 -10.46 -15.05
N LYS A 119 -1.89 -9.70 -14.52
CA LYS A 119 -0.52 -10.15 -14.24
C LYS A 119 -0.23 -9.91 -12.78
N ILE A 120 0.46 -10.87 -12.17
CA ILE A 120 1.09 -10.70 -10.87
C ILE A 120 2.60 -10.62 -11.13
N LEU A 121 3.18 -9.47 -10.81
CA LEU A 121 4.62 -9.22 -10.76
C LEU A 121 4.91 -8.73 -9.35
N SER A 122 4.92 -9.65 -8.40
CA SER A 122 5.05 -9.32 -6.99
C SER A 122 5.88 -10.40 -6.29
N ALA A 123 5.83 -10.41 -4.97
CA ALA A 123 6.31 -11.54 -4.18
C ALA A 123 5.30 -11.84 -3.08
N THR A 124 5.16 -13.12 -2.73
CA THR A 124 4.37 -13.56 -1.57
C THR A 124 5.21 -13.47 -0.29
N GLY A 125 4.54 -13.43 0.86
CA GLY A 125 5.17 -13.32 2.18
C GLY A 125 6.21 -14.41 2.42
N GLY A 126 5.99 -15.63 1.91
CA GLY A 126 6.95 -16.74 2.02
C GLY A 126 8.34 -16.46 1.41
N VAL A 127 8.48 -15.44 0.56
CA VAL A 127 9.72 -15.13 -0.19
C VAL A 127 10.44 -13.89 0.34
N LEU A 128 9.69 -12.90 0.85
CA LEU A 128 10.22 -11.63 1.36
C LEU A 128 10.22 -11.51 2.90
N SER A 129 9.56 -12.40 3.65
CA SER A 129 9.51 -12.34 5.12
C SER A 129 10.70 -12.95 5.87
N GLY A 130 11.67 -13.56 5.16
CA GLY A 130 12.82 -14.24 5.76
C GLY A 130 14.10 -13.40 5.81
N ARG A 131 14.90 -13.54 6.89
CA ARG A 131 16.20 -12.85 7.15
C ARG A 131 17.28 -13.03 6.06
N ARG A 132 17.02 -13.82 5.02
CA ARG A 132 17.91 -13.99 3.85
C ARG A 132 17.21 -13.87 2.50
N GLY A 133 15.89 -13.70 2.46
CA GLY A 133 15.07 -13.80 1.25
C GLY A 133 15.30 -15.10 0.46
N TYR A 134 14.47 -15.38 -0.54
CA TYR A 134 14.78 -16.45 -1.50
C TYR A 134 15.83 -15.96 -2.53
N GLY A 135 17.03 -16.54 -2.53
CA GLY A 135 18.15 -16.12 -3.40
C GLY A 135 18.08 -16.55 -4.87
N GLY A 136 17.03 -17.23 -5.33
CA GLY A 136 16.88 -17.64 -6.73
C GLY A 136 16.19 -16.56 -7.58
N ASP A 137 16.59 -16.38 -8.84
CA ASP A 137 16.08 -15.29 -9.70
C ASP A 137 14.75 -15.58 -10.41
N TYR A 138 14.20 -16.79 -10.33
CA TYR A 138 12.98 -17.14 -11.05
C TYR A 138 11.73 -16.57 -10.37
N ASP A 139 10.99 -15.70 -11.07
CA ASP A 139 9.70 -15.15 -10.59
C ASP A 139 8.69 -16.27 -10.25
N ARG A 140 8.73 -17.40 -10.96
CA ARG A 140 7.79 -18.52 -10.78
C ARG A 140 7.90 -19.24 -9.42
N SER A 141 9.06 -19.20 -8.75
CA SER A 141 9.23 -19.76 -7.40
C SER A 141 8.95 -18.74 -6.29
N LYS A 142 8.73 -17.47 -6.65
CA LYS A 142 8.48 -16.35 -5.72
C LYS A 142 6.99 -16.04 -5.50
N ASP A 143 6.16 -16.66 -6.33
CA ASP A 143 4.72 -16.41 -6.47
C ASP A 143 3.90 -17.68 -6.21
N SER A 144 4.38 -18.58 -5.34
CA SER A 144 3.75 -19.89 -5.10
C SER A 144 2.32 -19.83 -4.53
N LEU A 145 1.93 -18.69 -3.96
CA LEU A 145 0.57 -18.38 -3.50
C LEU A 145 -0.11 -17.29 -4.35
N ALA A 146 0.40 -17.02 -5.54
CA ALA A 146 -0.18 -16.07 -6.49
C ALA A 146 -0.95 -16.82 -7.58
N PHE A 147 -2.21 -16.41 -7.79
CA PHE A 147 -3.14 -17.01 -8.72
C PHE A 147 -3.59 -15.96 -9.74
N ALA A 148 -3.00 -15.99 -10.93
CA ALA A 148 -3.50 -15.24 -12.07
C ALA A 148 -4.37 -16.16 -12.93
N ASN A 149 -5.53 -15.66 -13.38
CA ASN A 149 -6.36 -16.43 -14.29
C ASN A 149 -5.68 -16.58 -15.66
N THR A 150 -5.80 -17.77 -16.25
CA THR A 150 -5.30 -18.09 -17.59
C THR A 150 -6.45 -18.47 -18.52
N THR A 151 -6.23 -18.47 -19.83
CA THR A 151 -7.25 -18.89 -20.83
C THR A 151 -7.54 -20.40 -20.81
N THR A 152 -6.83 -21.18 -19.99
CA THR A 152 -7.00 -22.64 -19.88
C THR A 152 -8.13 -23.02 -18.89
N PRO A 153 -8.78 -24.19 -19.07
CA PRO A 153 -9.87 -24.65 -18.19
C PRO A 153 -9.48 -24.76 -16.71
N ALA A 154 -8.27 -25.23 -16.43
CA ALA A 154 -7.62 -25.07 -15.13
C ALA A 154 -6.98 -23.67 -15.11
N GLY A 155 -7.49 -22.76 -14.26
CA GLY A 155 -7.04 -21.36 -14.23
C GLY A 155 -8.11 -20.28 -14.04
N ARG A 156 -9.27 -20.60 -13.45
CA ARG A 156 -10.36 -19.65 -13.16
C ARG A 156 -10.48 -19.33 -11.67
N TRP A 157 -9.36 -18.95 -11.04
CA TRP A 157 -9.23 -18.65 -9.61
C TRP A 157 -9.86 -17.32 -9.17
N ALA A 158 -9.92 -16.32 -10.07
CA ALA A 158 -10.42 -14.97 -9.78
C ALA A 158 -11.35 -14.42 -10.89
N PRO A 159 -12.51 -15.04 -11.15
CA PRO A 159 -13.42 -14.55 -12.18
C PRO A 159 -13.90 -13.12 -11.83
N PRO A 160 -13.95 -12.18 -12.80
CA PRO A 160 -14.51 -10.86 -12.57
C PRO A 160 -15.93 -11.01 -12.04
N SER A 161 -16.14 -10.58 -10.80
CA SER A 161 -17.42 -10.70 -10.11
C SER A 161 -17.68 -9.44 -9.31
N ASN A 162 -18.96 -9.14 -9.07
CA ASN A 162 -19.34 -8.05 -8.19
C ASN A 162 -19.23 -8.52 -6.74
N VAL A 163 -18.39 -7.85 -5.95
CA VAL A 163 -18.30 -8.09 -4.51
C VAL A 163 -19.51 -7.43 -3.85
N LYS A 164 -20.26 -8.23 -3.09
CA LYS A 164 -21.34 -7.72 -2.24
C LYS A 164 -20.74 -7.16 -0.96
N VAL A 165 -21.03 -5.89 -0.69
CA VAL A 165 -20.75 -5.27 0.60
C VAL A 165 -21.86 -5.65 1.58
N PRO A 166 -21.56 -6.00 2.84
CA PRO A 166 -22.58 -6.29 3.85
C PRO A 166 -23.58 -5.13 4.02
N SER A 167 -24.83 -5.48 4.32
CA SER A 167 -25.80 -4.51 4.81
C SER A 167 -25.60 -4.32 6.30
N PHE A 168 -25.52 -3.07 6.75
CA PHE A 168 -25.36 -2.73 8.17
C PHE A 168 -26.67 -2.25 8.82
N GLY A 169 -27.80 -2.39 8.11
CA GLY A 169 -29.10 -1.90 8.58
C GLY A 169 -29.29 -0.38 8.42
N ARG A 170 -30.41 0.15 8.96
CA ARG A 170 -30.75 1.57 8.86
C ARG A 170 -30.03 2.38 9.93
N GLY A 171 -29.17 3.31 9.52
CA GLY A 171 -28.48 4.22 10.44
C GLY A 171 -29.33 5.40 10.90
N ALA A 172 -29.05 5.87 12.12
CA ALA A 172 -29.55 7.16 12.61
C ALA A 172 -28.72 8.30 12.01
N ALA A 173 -29.35 9.42 11.68
CA ALA A 173 -28.63 10.58 11.16
C ALA A 173 -27.56 11.07 12.15
N ALA A 174 -26.40 11.46 11.63
CA ALA A 174 -25.30 12.06 12.38
C ALA A 174 -24.80 13.34 11.70
N GLY A 175 -24.10 14.16 12.46
CA GLY A 175 -23.40 15.34 11.93
C GLY A 175 -22.20 14.98 11.07
N THR A 176 -21.57 16.01 10.50
CA THR A 176 -20.41 15.86 9.60
C THR A 176 -19.08 15.69 10.34
N SER A 177 -19.03 15.90 11.65
CA SER A 177 -17.87 15.61 12.49
C SER A 177 -18.23 14.50 13.47
N ILE A 178 -17.51 13.38 13.41
CA ILE A 178 -17.77 12.19 14.21
C ILE A 178 -16.54 11.91 15.07
N ASP A 179 -16.68 12.15 16.37
CA ASP A 179 -15.79 11.56 17.36
C ASP A 179 -16.30 10.16 17.70
N VAL A 180 -15.54 9.14 17.32
CA VAL A 180 -15.93 7.74 17.57
C VAL A 180 -16.00 7.41 19.06
N GLY A 181 -15.33 8.19 19.92
CA GLY A 181 -15.38 8.09 21.38
C GLY A 181 -16.76 8.31 21.98
N SER A 182 -17.65 9.01 21.25
CA SER A 182 -19.01 9.31 21.70
C SER A 182 -20.00 8.15 21.53
N PHE A 183 -19.57 7.01 20.97
CA PHE A 183 -20.47 5.91 20.61
C PHE A 183 -20.11 4.62 21.37
N ALA A 184 -20.85 4.34 22.44
CA ALA A 184 -20.77 3.07 23.16
C ALA A 184 -21.84 2.07 22.69
N GLY A 185 -21.54 0.77 22.78
CA GLY A 185 -22.45 -0.30 22.37
C GLY A 185 -22.53 -0.45 20.85
N HIS A 186 -23.70 -0.74 20.30
CA HIS A 186 -23.90 -0.94 18.86
C HIS A 186 -24.59 0.26 18.22
N ASN A 187 -23.91 0.93 17.29
CA ASN A 187 -24.42 2.12 16.60
C ASN A 187 -24.23 2.02 15.09
N VAL A 188 -25.25 2.45 14.35
CA VAL A 188 -25.18 2.67 12.89
C VAL A 188 -25.57 4.11 12.65
N ARG A 189 -24.69 4.87 11.99
CA ARG A 189 -24.84 6.31 11.75
C ARG A 189 -24.75 6.62 10.27
N THR A 190 -25.62 7.49 9.80
CA THR A 190 -25.65 7.92 8.40
C THR A 190 -25.36 9.41 8.30
N VAL A 191 -24.46 9.80 7.40
CA VAL A 191 -24.12 11.19 7.11
C VAL A 191 -24.49 11.53 5.67
N ASN A 192 -25.30 12.58 5.50
CA ASN A 192 -25.63 13.11 4.19
C ASN A 192 -24.47 14.00 3.70
N GLY A 193 -23.58 13.45 2.89
CA GLY A 193 -22.42 14.15 2.34
C GLY A 193 -21.10 13.76 3.01
N ASP A 194 -20.18 14.72 3.08
CA ASP A 194 -18.83 14.51 3.59
C ASP A 194 -18.80 14.44 5.12
N ALA A 195 -17.86 13.67 5.66
CA ALA A 195 -17.67 13.54 7.10
C ALA A 195 -16.19 13.56 7.47
N THR A 196 -15.88 14.01 8.68
CA THR A 196 -14.57 13.89 9.32
C THR A 196 -14.68 12.96 10.52
N ILE A 197 -13.75 12.02 10.65
CA ILE A 197 -13.75 11.00 11.71
C ILE A 197 -12.41 10.98 12.42
N HIS A 198 -12.44 10.89 13.74
CA HIS A 198 -11.27 10.75 14.61
C HIS A 198 -11.69 10.12 15.95
N GLY A 199 -10.70 9.71 16.75
CA GLY A 199 -10.90 9.35 18.16
C GLY A 199 -10.68 7.87 18.46
N THR A 200 -10.99 7.50 19.70
CA THR A 200 -10.84 6.12 20.20
C THR A 200 -12.23 5.55 20.49
N LEU A 201 -12.63 4.51 19.73
CA LEU A 201 -13.91 3.86 19.92
C LEU A 201 -13.92 3.18 21.30
N PRO A 202 -14.93 3.37 22.16
CA PRO A 202 -15.01 2.68 23.45
C PRO A 202 -14.90 1.16 23.24
N GLY A 203 -14.20 0.49 24.15
CA GLY A 203 -14.04 -0.96 24.05
C GLY A 203 -15.40 -1.69 24.12
N SER A 204 -15.46 -2.89 23.56
CA SER A 204 -16.69 -3.66 23.37
C SER A 204 -17.79 -2.94 22.57
N SER A 205 -17.43 -1.99 21.70
CA SER A 205 -18.39 -1.21 20.90
C SER A 205 -18.26 -1.47 19.41
N THR A 206 -19.39 -1.36 18.71
CA THR A 206 -19.48 -1.41 17.26
C THR A 206 -20.05 -0.08 16.77
N LEU A 207 -19.33 0.58 15.88
CA LEU A 207 -19.80 1.78 15.18
C LEU A 207 -19.68 1.56 13.68
N VAL A 208 -20.80 1.70 12.98
CA VAL A 208 -20.84 1.79 11.52
C VAL A 208 -21.15 3.22 11.14
N VAL A 209 -20.32 3.82 10.31
CA VAL A 209 -20.55 5.14 9.70
C VAL A 209 -20.73 4.97 8.21
N GLU A 210 -21.93 5.28 7.72
CA GLU A 210 -22.26 5.32 6.30
C GLU A 210 -22.37 6.78 5.83
N ALA A 211 -21.44 7.23 4.99
CA ALA A 211 -21.44 8.59 4.44
C ALA A 211 -21.76 8.58 2.95
N GLY A 212 -22.65 9.48 2.52
CA GLY A 212 -22.95 9.68 1.10
C GLY A 212 -21.80 10.31 0.30
N GLY A 213 -20.90 11.02 0.98
CA GLY A 213 -19.75 11.73 0.40
C GLY A 213 -18.40 11.11 0.78
N THR A 214 -17.38 11.96 0.88
CA THR A 214 -16.01 11.61 1.25
C THR A 214 -15.85 11.63 2.76
N VAL A 215 -15.29 10.56 3.32
CA VAL A 215 -14.87 10.50 4.73
C VAL A 215 -13.40 10.86 4.84
N THR A 216 -13.08 11.86 5.65
CA THR A 216 -11.70 12.22 6.02
C THR A 216 -11.38 11.69 7.40
N ILE A 217 -10.37 10.83 7.50
CA ILE A 217 -9.80 10.36 8.77
C ILE A 217 -8.71 11.35 9.18
N ASP A 218 -8.97 12.13 10.22
CA ASP A 218 -8.14 13.26 10.66
C ASP A 218 -7.21 12.92 11.83
N GLY A 219 -7.50 11.83 12.53
CA GLY A 219 -6.67 11.34 13.63
C GLY A 219 -6.62 9.82 13.63
N ASP A 220 -5.75 9.28 14.49
CA ASP A 220 -5.73 7.84 14.71
C ASP A 220 -7.12 7.34 15.14
N LEU A 221 -7.50 6.18 14.61
CA LEU A 221 -8.72 5.48 14.98
C LEU A 221 -8.32 4.25 15.78
N LYS A 222 -8.55 4.30 17.09
CA LYS A 222 -8.13 3.25 18.03
C LYS A 222 -9.33 2.56 18.66
N TYR A 223 -9.08 1.39 19.23
CA TYR A 223 -10.04 0.72 20.11
C TYR A 223 -9.63 0.97 21.55
N GLY A 224 -10.58 1.38 22.37
CA GLY A 224 -10.42 1.54 23.80
C GLY A 224 -10.11 0.19 24.45
N ALA A 225 -9.40 0.23 25.58
CA ALA A 225 -9.06 -0.96 26.32
C ALA A 225 -10.32 -1.72 26.76
N THR A 226 -10.31 -3.04 26.57
CA THR A 226 -11.35 -3.95 27.05
C THR A 226 -10.78 -5.34 27.12
N THR A 227 -11.14 -6.08 28.17
CA THR A 227 -10.88 -7.51 28.24
C THR A 227 -11.77 -8.23 27.24
N VAL A 228 -11.16 -8.82 26.23
CA VAL A 228 -11.83 -9.64 25.22
C VAL A 228 -11.73 -11.10 25.65
N ASP A 229 -12.77 -11.58 26.31
CA ASP A 229 -12.94 -12.98 26.73
C ASP A 229 -13.96 -13.76 25.86
N ASP A 230 -14.70 -13.05 25.01
CA ASP A 230 -15.64 -13.61 24.03
C ASP A 230 -15.78 -12.69 22.80
N ALA A 231 -16.20 -13.27 21.67
CA ALA A 231 -16.45 -12.57 20.41
C ALA A 231 -17.53 -11.46 20.53
N THR A 232 -18.36 -11.48 21.59
CA THR A 232 -19.30 -10.39 21.89
C THR A 232 -18.66 -9.04 22.19
N LYS A 233 -17.43 -9.06 22.71
CA LYS A 233 -16.71 -7.88 23.17
C LYS A 233 -15.70 -7.34 22.15
N LEU A 234 -15.68 -7.91 20.95
CA LEU A 234 -14.84 -7.42 19.87
C LEU A 234 -15.31 -6.04 19.41
N SER A 235 -14.40 -5.07 19.50
CA SER A 235 -14.68 -3.71 19.05
C SER A 235 -14.51 -3.63 17.54
N GLN A 236 -15.41 -2.93 16.86
CA GLN A 236 -15.31 -2.76 15.42
C GLN A 236 -15.81 -1.39 14.97
N LEU A 237 -14.97 -0.68 14.23
CA LEU A 237 -15.36 0.47 13.44
C LEU A 237 -15.50 0.06 11.97
N VAL A 238 -16.60 0.44 11.33
CA VAL A 238 -16.79 0.30 9.87
C VAL A 238 -17.05 1.68 9.29
N ILE A 239 -16.25 2.06 8.31
CA ILE A 239 -16.41 3.30 7.56
C ILE A 239 -16.78 2.91 6.13
N LYS A 240 -18.02 3.23 5.74
CA LYS A 240 -18.52 3.05 4.38
C LYS A 240 -18.84 4.40 3.78
N ALA A 241 -18.20 4.74 2.67
CA ALA A 241 -18.31 6.06 2.08
C ALA A 241 -18.19 6.02 0.56
N LYS A 242 -18.52 7.12 -0.11
CA LYS A 242 -18.21 7.26 -1.55
C LYS A 242 -16.70 7.23 -1.77
N ASN A 243 -15.94 7.96 -0.97
CA ASN A 243 -14.48 7.95 -0.94
C ASN A 243 -13.98 8.03 0.50
N ILE A 244 -12.74 7.61 0.74
CA ILE A 244 -12.09 7.72 2.05
C ILE A 244 -10.70 8.34 1.87
N VAL A 245 -10.38 9.33 2.68
CA VAL A 245 -9.11 10.03 2.70
C VAL A 245 -8.49 9.89 4.08
N VAL A 246 -7.26 9.41 4.16
CA VAL A 246 -6.49 9.30 5.41
C VAL A 246 -5.45 10.41 5.43
N ARG A 247 -5.53 11.32 6.40
CA ARG A 247 -4.59 12.45 6.50
C ARG A 247 -3.17 11.99 6.82
N HIS A 248 -2.19 12.79 6.42
CA HIS A 248 -0.76 12.49 6.53
C HIS A 248 -0.28 12.24 7.97
N ASN A 249 -0.94 12.81 8.97
CA ASN A 249 -0.58 12.68 10.39
C ASN A 249 -1.09 11.39 11.04
N VAL A 250 -2.03 10.69 10.40
CA VAL A 250 -2.61 9.44 10.93
C VAL A 250 -1.59 8.33 10.83
N LYS A 251 -1.40 7.58 11.92
CA LYS A 251 -0.45 6.46 12.03
C LYS A 251 -1.16 5.12 12.19
N GLU A 252 -2.34 5.12 12.80
CA GLU A 252 -3.11 3.90 13.07
C GLU A 252 -4.59 4.06 12.72
N VAL A 253 -5.13 3.12 11.96
CA VAL A 253 -6.56 3.04 11.63
C VAL A 253 -7.08 1.65 11.93
N ASN A 254 -7.79 1.49 13.04
CA ASN A 254 -8.53 0.29 13.38
C ASN A 254 -9.97 0.40 12.86
N ALA A 255 -10.18 0.04 11.60
CA ALA A 255 -11.50 0.11 10.96
C ALA A 255 -11.57 -0.73 9.69
N TRP A 256 -12.78 -1.17 9.31
CA TRP A 256 -13.05 -1.55 7.94
C TRP A 256 -13.22 -0.29 7.11
N LEU A 257 -12.52 -0.22 5.97
CA LEU A 257 -12.58 0.90 5.04
C LEU A 257 -13.23 0.43 3.75
N ILE A 258 -14.46 0.89 3.50
CA ILE A 258 -15.27 0.49 2.36
C ILE A 258 -15.58 1.74 1.53
N ALA A 259 -14.80 1.98 0.49
CA ALA A 259 -15.10 3.00 -0.50
C ALA A 259 -15.99 2.41 -1.59
N GLN A 260 -17.30 2.50 -1.37
CA GLN A 260 -18.31 2.02 -2.30
C GLN A 260 -18.95 3.20 -3.02
N PRO A 261 -18.79 3.32 -4.35
CA PRO A 261 -19.42 4.40 -5.08
C PRO A 261 -20.92 4.15 -5.20
N THR A 262 -21.73 5.18 -4.99
CA THR A 262 -23.18 5.18 -5.21
C THR A 262 -23.57 5.36 -6.68
N GLY A 263 -22.58 5.62 -7.55
CA GLY A 263 -22.70 5.69 -9.01
C GLY A 263 -21.40 5.25 -9.71
N GLY A 264 -21.19 5.60 -10.99
CA GLY A 264 -19.97 5.21 -11.72
C GLY A 264 -18.68 5.93 -11.30
N SER A 265 -18.76 6.93 -10.42
CA SER A 265 -17.63 7.77 -10.00
C SER A 265 -17.42 7.73 -8.48
N GLY A 266 -16.16 7.65 -8.05
CA GLY A 266 -15.77 7.52 -6.64
C GLY A 266 -15.17 6.15 -6.34
N GLY A 267 -15.33 5.66 -5.12
CA GLY A 267 -14.80 4.38 -4.67
C GLY A 267 -13.29 4.41 -4.45
N VAL A 268 -12.73 5.57 -4.12
CA VAL A 268 -11.29 5.72 -3.92
C VAL A 268 -10.98 5.81 -2.43
N ILE A 269 -10.00 5.01 -1.99
CA ILE A 269 -9.33 5.19 -0.71
C ILE A 269 -7.96 5.77 -1.01
N SER A 270 -7.64 6.93 -0.43
CA SER A 270 -6.33 7.56 -0.58
C SER A 270 -5.71 7.85 0.76
N THR A 271 -4.45 7.47 0.90
CA THR A 271 -3.61 7.90 2.02
C THR A 271 -2.82 9.12 1.59
N CYS A 272 -2.39 9.98 2.54
CA CYS A 272 -1.73 11.26 2.24
C CYS A 272 -2.70 12.35 1.69
N ASP A 273 -3.72 12.69 2.49
CA ASP A 273 -4.56 13.91 2.43
C ASP A 273 -5.53 14.11 1.28
N GLU A 274 -5.30 13.52 0.13
CA GLU A 274 -6.08 13.87 -1.06
C GLU A 274 -6.16 12.70 -2.05
N ILE A 275 -7.20 12.71 -2.87
CA ILE A 275 -7.38 11.78 -3.97
C ILE A 275 -6.71 12.37 -5.21
N ARG A 276 -5.80 11.61 -5.83
CA ARG A 276 -5.14 12.01 -7.07
C ARG A 276 -5.71 11.28 -8.27
N HIS A 277 -5.70 11.93 -9.43
CA HIS A 277 -5.97 11.25 -10.69
C HIS A 277 -4.73 10.45 -11.12
N VAL A 278 -4.90 9.46 -12.01
CA VAL A 278 -3.85 8.47 -12.34
C VAL A 278 -2.53 9.12 -12.79
N GLY A 279 -2.58 10.19 -13.60
CA GLY A 279 -1.38 10.89 -14.07
C GLY A 279 -0.72 11.84 -13.05
N ALA A 280 -1.36 12.06 -11.90
CA ALA A 280 -0.91 12.98 -10.86
C ALA A 280 -0.60 12.26 -9.53
N TYR A 281 -0.50 10.92 -9.55
CA TYR A 281 -0.35 10.10 -8.36
C TYR A 281 0.82 10.55 -7.47
N PHE A 282 1.96 10.87 -8.08
CA PHE A 282 3.19 11.27 -7.40
C PHE A 282 3.25 12.76 -7.06
N ASN A 283 2.28 13.58 -7.49
CA ASN A 283 2.33 15.02 -7.29
C ASN A 283 2.27 15.37 -5.80
N GLY A 284 3.17 16.25 -5.37
CA GLY A 284 3.29 16.69 -3.97
C GLY A 284 4.02 15.72 -3.04
N LEU A 285 4.41 14.53 -3.53
CA LEU A 285 5.18 13.58 -2.72
C LEU A 285 6.67 13.93 -2.77
N THR A 286 7.28 14.00 -1.59
CA THR A 286 8.71 14.15 -1.38
C THR A 286 9.15 13.21 -0.27
N ALA A 287 10.45 13.12 0.02
CA ALA A 287 10.92 12.32 1.14
C ALA A 287 10.36 12.79 2.51
N GLU A 288 9.94 14.05 2.60
CA GLU A 288 9.42 14.67 3.82
C GLU A 288 7.88 14.73 3.87
N THR A 289 7.21 14.63 2.72
CA THR A 289 5.74 14.63 2.66
C THR A 289 5.21 13.23 2.96
N CYS A 290 4.26 13.11 3.89
CA CYS A 290 3.63 11.82 4.25
C CYS A 290 4.63 10.75 4.72
N LYS A 291 5.66 11.21 5.45
CA LYS A 291 6.72 10.40 6.02
C LYS A 291 6.35 9.61 7.27
N GLU A 292 5.08 9.63 7.69
CA GLU A 292 4.64 8.82 8.82
C GLU A 292 4.18 7.45 8.35
N LYS A 293 4.60 6.40 9.07
CA LYS A 293 4.12 5.03 8.86
C LYS A 293 2.62 4.97 9.14
N LEU A 294 1.88 4.29 8.28
CA LEU A 294 0.46 4.03 8.48
C LEU A 294 0.21 2.52 8.64
N THR A 295 -0.53 2.14 9.68
CA THR A 295 -1.03 0.78 9.86
C THR A 295 -2.55 0.80 9.87
N ILE A 296 -3.17 0.09 8.93
CA ILE A 296 -4.61 -0.08 8.85
C ILE A 296 -4.93 -1.49 9.31
N ASN A 297 -5.56 -1.62 10.48
CA ASN A 297 -6.02 -2.90 10.99
C ASN A 297 -7.50 -3.09 10.65
N GLY A 298 -7.78 -3.76 9.54
CA GLY A 298 -9.14 -4.02 9.10
C GLY A 298 -9.28 -4.37 7.62
N THR A 299 -10.50 -4.70 7.23
CA THR A 299 -10.82 -5.05 5.84
C THR A 299 -10.88 -3.80 4.97
N ILE A 300 -10.26 -3.85 3.78
CA ILE A 300 -10.26 -2.75 2.82
C ILE A 300 -10.98 -3.19 1.55
N MET A 301 -11.96 -2.40 1.12
CA MET A 301 -12.69 -2.60 -0.12
C MET A 301 -12.80 -1.26 -0.86
N ALA A 302 -12.30 -1.20 -2.08
CA ALA A 302 -12.32 0.02 -2.88
C ALA A 302 -12.30 -0.31 -4.37
N ARG A 303 -12.80 0.62 -5.19
CA ARG A 303 -12.53 0.61 -6.64
C ARG A 303 -11.06 0.94 -6.92
N GLN A 304 -10.49 1.85 -6.13
CA GLN A 304 -9.08 2.24 -6.25
C GLN A 304 -8.50 2.50 -4.87
N LEU A 305 -7.33 1.93 -4.61
CA LEU A 305 -6.54 2.16 -3.40
C LEU A 305 -5.27 2.92 -3.78
N GLN A 306 -5.06 4.10 -3.20
CA GLN A 306 -3.90 4.96 -3.42
C GLN A 306 -3.06 4.99 -2.14
N LEU A 307 -1.93 4.30 -2.18
CA LEU A 307 -1.00 4.14 -1.06
C LEU A 307 0.19 5.07 -1.26
N ARG A 308 0.10 6.27 -0.66
CA ARG A 308 0.99 7.40 -0.96
C ARG A 308 1.89 7.78 0.22
N ARG A 309 2.07 6.92 1.23
CA ARG A 309 3.05 7.19 2.30
C ARG A 309 4.48 7.03 1.79
N THR A 310 5.37 7.82 2.35
CA THR A 310 6.79 7.87 1.96
C THR A 310 7.73 7.41 3.08
N PHE A 311 7.19 6.88 4.18
CA PHE A 311 7.99 6.35 5.27
C PHE A 311 8.83 5.12 4.84
N GLY A 312 9.93 4.88 5.55
CA GLY A 312 10.79 3.72 5.33
C GLY A 312 11.64 3.82 4.06
N ALA A 313 12.23 2.71 3.66
CA ALA A 313 13.12 2.59 2.50
C ALA A 313 14.38 3.50 2.54
N GLU A 314 14.72 4.01 3.72
CA GLU A 314 15.95 4.76 4.01
C GLU A 314 17.00 3.86 4.67
N LYS A 315 18.25 4.33 4.77
CA LYS A 315 19.41 3.52 5.20
C LYS A 315 19.17 2.72 6.49
N ASP A 316 18.52 3.33 7.48
CA ASP A 316 18.28 2.70 8.78
C ASP A 316 16.93 1.96 8.84
N ASN A 317 16.03 2.25 7.88
CA ASN A 317 14.63 1.77 7.86
C ASN A 317 14.29 1.02 6.56
N LEU A 318 15.27 0.37 5.91
CA LEU A 318 15.05 -0.36 4.65
C LEU A 318 14.00 -1.46 4.80
N ALA A 319 13.99 -2.13 5.95
CA ALA A 319 13.07 -3.21 6.28
C ALA A 319 11.69 -2.73 6.75
N GLU A 320 11.45 -1.42 6.82
CA GLU A 320 10.17 -0.88 7.26
C GLU A 320 9.29 -0.48 6.09
N ALA A 321 8.08 -1.03 6.06
CA ALA A 321 7.05 -0.66 5.11
C ALA A 321 6.42 0.68 5.47
N ALA A 322 6.13 1.47 4.44
CA ALA A 322 5.45 2.76 4.57
C ALA A 322 4.01 2.57 5.04
N GLU A 323 3.35 1.52 4.53
CA GLU A 323 1.96 1.19 4.84
C GLU A 323 1.83 -0.31 5.10
N VAL A 324 1.17 -0.64 6.21
CA VAL A 324 0.84 -2.01 6.58
C VAL A 324 -0.67 -2.15 6.60
N LEU A 325 -1.20 -3.03 5.75
CA LEU A 325 -2.62 -3.37 5.68
C LEU A 325 -2.77 -4.71 6.37
N ASN A 326 -3.37 -4.71 7.56
CA ASN A 326 -3.39 -5.86 8.44
C ASN A 326 -4.82 -6.33 8.70
N GLN A 327 -5.18 -7.47 8.14
CA GLN A 327 -6.46 -8.10 8.40
C GLN A 327 -6.34 -9.01 9.63
N ARG A 328 -6.48 -8.40 10.82
CA ARG A 328 -6.36 -9.12 12.10
C ARG A 328 -7.47 -10.19 12.28
N ALA A 329 -7.20 -11.21 13.08
CA ALA A 329 -8.17 -12.28 13.35
C ALA A 329 -9.48 -11.79 14.00
N ASP A 330 -9.41 -10.77 14.87
CA ASP A 330 -10.58 -10.17 15.52
C ASP A 330 -11.58 -9.59 14.52
N VAL A 331 -11.08 -8.98 13.44
CA VAL A 331 -11.87 -8.44 12.34
C VAL A 331 -12.70 -9.53 11.66
N PHE A 332 -12.11 -10.69 11.38
CA PHE A 332 -12.83 -11.82 10.80
C PHE A 332 -13.87 -12.41 11.76
N MET A 333 -13.51 -12.59 13.03
CA MET A 333 -14.40 -13.13 14.05
C MET A 333 -15.61 -12.23 14.28
N TRP A 334 -15.40 -10.91 14.38
CA TRP A 334 -16.48 -9.94 14.48
C TRP A 334 -17.37 -9.99 13.24
N GLY A 335 -16.79 -10.00 12.02
CA GLY A 335 -17.56 -10.01 10.78
C GLY A 335 -18.42 -11.26 10.59
N SER A 336 -17.90 -12.43 10.95
CA SER A 336 -18.65 -13.70 10.95
C SER A 336 -19.85 -13.64 11.89
N ARG A 337 -19.64 -13.14 13.11
CA ARG A 337 -20.72 -12.98 14.10
C ARG A 337 -21.74 -11.94 13.70
N TYR A 338 -21.31 -10.78 13.19
CA TYR A 338 -22.19 -9.70 12.75
C TYR A 338 -23.17 -10.19 11.67
N ASN A 339 -22.72 -11.05 10.76
CA ASN A 339 -23.55 -11.61 9.69
C ASN A 339 -24.39 -12.83 10.13
N LYS A 340 -23.98 -13.56 11.17
CA LYS A 340 -24.73 -14.73 11.70
C LYS A 340 -26.15 -14.38 12.15
N ASN A 341 -26.37 -13.14 12.60
CA ASN A 341 -27.69 -12.65 13.00
C ASN A 341 -28.47 -11.98 11.83
N ASN A 342 -27.89 -11.90 10.64
CA ASN A 342 -28.41 -11.17 9.47
C ASN A 342 -28.52 -12.05 8.19
N ASP A 343 -28.72 -13.36 8.35
CA ASP A 343 -29.06 -14.33 7.26
C ASP A 343 -28.04 -14.53 6.12
N LEU A 344 -26.73 -14.47 6.41
CA LEU A 344 -25.71 -15.02 5.52
C LEU A 344 -24.76 -15.93 6.31
N PRO A 345 -24.96 -17.27 6.30
CA PRO A 345 -23.98 -18.17 6.88
C PRO A 345 -22.67 -18.04 6.09
N ILE A 346 -21.64 -17.46 6.72
CA ILE A 346 -20.27 -17.66 6.27
C ILE A 346 -19.94 -19.11 6.62
N THR A 347 -20.08 -20.01 5.65
CA THR A 347 -19.55 -21.36 5.74
C THR A 347 -18.03 -21.28 5.67
N THR A 348 -17.37 -21.34 6.82
CA THR A 348 -15.96 -21.67 6.90
C THR A 348 -15.79 -23.13 6.49
N ALA A 349 -15.36 -23.37 5.25
CA ALA A 349 -14.83 -24.67 4.86
C ALA A 349 -13.39 -24.78 5.40
N THR A 350 -13.18 -25.59 6.41
CA THR A 350 -11.84 -26.03 6.80
C THR A 350 -11.43 -27.17 5.88
N THR A 351 -10.59 -26.89 4.88
CA THR A 351 -9.89 -27.93 4.13
C THR A 351 -8.63 -28.32 4.87
N THR A 352 -8.64 -29.50 5.48
CA THR A 352 -7.43 -30.16 5.96
C THR A 352 -6.78 -30.84 4.77
N GLU A 353 -5.67 -30.30 4.26
CA GLU A 353 -4.89 -31.01 3.25
C GLU A 353 -4.26 -32.26 3.88
N ALA A 354 -4.63 -33.43 3.38
CA ALA A 354 -3.93 -34.66 3.70
C ALA A 354 -2.61 -34.70 2.91
N ALA A 355 -1.53 -35.14 3.55
CA ALA A 355 -0.24 -35.32 2.89
C ALA A 355 -0.38 -36.21 1.63
N PRO A 356 0.35 -35.91 0.55
CA PRO A 356 0.30 -36.69 -0.68
C PRO A 356 0.64 -38.15 -0.36
N ARG A 357 -0.29 -39.06 -0.66
CA ARG A 357 0.00 -40.49 -0.68
C ARG A 357 0.62 -40.78 -2.04
N PHE A 358 1.91 -41.09 -2.05
CA PHE A 358 2.60 -41.67 -3.20
C PHE A 358 2.13 -43.10 -3.45
#